data_AF-A0A839NVL3-F1
#
_entry.id   AF-A0A839NVL3-F1
#
_cell.length_a   1.000
_cell.length_b   1.000
_cell.length_c   1.000
_cell.angle_alpha   90.00
_cell.angle_beta   90.00
_cell.angle_gamma   90.00
#
_symmetry.space_group_name_H-M   'P 1'
#
loop_
_entity.id
_entity.type
_entity.pdbx_description
1 polymer ?
#
loop_
_entity_poly.entity_id
_entity_poly.type
_entity_poly.pdbx_seq_one_letter_code
_entity_poly.pdbx_strand_id
1 'polypeptide(L)'
;MRLSILAFLGLMLMSSAHGVLAQAAIEQVPATDVGKIRPGPPPPLPDLTDPNARGGEALNEPGQQSGIPKALRASGSKAGGPANDLNPGGRIEAPAPPRGDLGNVIAGKELFHGNYCGKGQRGEGLAPTDTLDAACMRHDACYDTAGYSSCACDAALREEATIISDRPETPLEVRRRALSVIEATAAMECRSP
;
A
#
# COMPACT_ATOMS: atom_id res chain seq x y z
N MET A 1 -22.80 9.94 -55.66
CA MET A 1 -22.27 8.91 -56.57
C MET A 1 -20.83 8.67 -56.14
N ARG A 2 -20.51 7.62 -55.35
CA ARG A 2 -20.15 6.24 -55.79
C ARG A 2 -19.11 6.32 -56.92
N LEU A 3 -17.91 5.75 -56.90
CA LEU A 3 -17.43 4.43 -56.44
C LEU A 3 -15.88 4.51 -56.63
N SER A 4 -15.02 3.90 -55.81
CA SER A 4 -14.43 2.60 -56.17
C SER A 4 -13.68 1.99 -54.99
N ILE A 5 -14.39 1.09 -54.31
CA ILE A 5 -13.88 -0.03 -53.52
C ILE A 5 -13.80 -1.23 -54.49
N LEU A 6 -12.79 -2.10 -54.33
CA LEU A 6 -12.61 -3.45 -54.95
C LEU A 6 -11.79 -3.56 -56.26
N ALA A 7 -10.49 -3.80 -56.11
CA ALA A 7 -9.70 -4.80 -56.84
C ALA A 7 -8.36 -4.88 -56.08
N PHE A 8 -8.02 -5.89 -55.30
CA PHE A 8 -7.74 -7.24 -55.73
C PHE A 8 -7.85 -8.18 -54.52
N LEU A 9 -8.92 -8.97 -54.48
CA LEU A 9 -9.02 -10.16 -53.64
C LEU A 9 -8.64 -11.35 -54.53
N GLY A 10 -7.61 -12.11 -54.16
CA GLY A 10 -7.43 -13.47 -54.65
C GLY A 10 -6.10 -13.79 -55.33
N LEU A 11 -5.11 -14.21 -54.54
CA LEU A 11 -4.41 -15.46 -54.86
C LEU A 11 -4.03 -16.18 -53.56
N MET A 12 -4.66 -17.32 -53.39
CA MET A 12 -4.59 -18.27 -52.30
C MET A 12 -3.33 -19.14 -52.37
N LEU A 13 -2.89 -19.58 -51.18
CA LEU A 13 -2.28 -20.88 -50.85
C LEU A 13 -0.85 -21.20 -51.34
N MET A 14 0.08 -21.40 -50.38
CA MET A 14 0.76 -22.69 -50.10
C MET A 14 2.04 -22.52 -49.24
N SER A 15 2.07 -23.25 -48.11
CA SER A 15 3.26 -23.86 -47.47
C SER A 15 4.28 -22.91 -46.78
N SER A 16 4.79 -23.12 -45.57
CA SER A 16 4.96 -24.34 -44.78
C SER A 16 5.08 -23.98 -43.29
N ALA A 17 4.34 -24.71 -42.43
CA ALA A 17 4.59 -24.74 -41.00
C ALA A 17 5.90 -25.50 -40.74
N HIS A 18 6.90 -24.85 -40.13
CA HIS A 18 8.06 -25.53 -39.56
C HIS A 18 7.89 -25.56 -38.05
N GLY A 19 7.58 -26.76 -37.55
CA GLY A 19 7.55 -27.05 -36.13
C GLY A 19 8.95 -26.95 -35.54
N VAL A 20 9.05 -26.32 -34.38
CA VAL A 20 10.16 -26.49 -33.45
C VAL A 20 9.65 -27.36 -32.32
N LEU A 21 10.08 -28.62 -32.35
CA LEU A 21 9.92 -29.58 -31.25
C LEU A 21 10.85 -29.17 -30.11
N ALA A 22 10.28 -28.65 -29.03
CA ALA A 22 10.94 -28.63 -27.73
C ALA A 22 10.46 -29.84 -26.94
N GLN A 23 11.20 -30.94 -26.98
CA GLN A 23 11.00 -32.10 -26.11
C GLN A 23 11.45 -31.75 -24.69
N ALA A 24 10.51 -31.27 -23.87
CA ALA A 24 10.63 -31.44 -22.43
C ALA A 24 10.27 -32.91 -22.13
N ALA A 25 11.29 -33.71 -21.82
CA ALA A 25 11.10 -35.03 -21.24
C ALA A 25 10.42 -34.85 -19.88
N ILE A 26 9.10 -35.04 -19.84
CA ILE A 26 8.37 -35.19 -18.58
C ILE A 26 8.60 -36.63 -18.15
N GLU A 27 9.51 -36.81 -17.20
CA GLU A 27 9.65 -38.05 -16.45
C GLU A 27 8.34 -38.27 -15.68
N GLN A 28 7.61 -39.33 -16.03
CA GLN A 28 6.34 -39.68 -15.40
C GLN A 28 6.61 -40.11 -13.95
N VAL A 29 6.34 -39.21 -13.01
CA VAL A 29 6.28 -39.55 -11.59
C VAL A 29 5.08 -40.47 -11.39
N PRO A 30 5.24 -41.67 -10.79
CA PRO A 30 4.13 -42.58 -10.59
C PRO A 30 3.08 -41.94 -9.70
N ALA A 31 1.82 -42.03 -10.13
CA ALA A 31 0.67 -41.56 -9.36
C ALA A 31 0.55 -42.36 -8.07
N THR A 32 1.11 -41.82 -6.98
CA THR A 32 0.72 -42.23 -5.64
C THR A 32 -0.73 -41.84 -5.43
N ASP A 33 -1.56 -42.81 -5.06
CA ASP A 33 -2.95 -42.67 -4.66
C ASP A 33 -3.12 -41.52 -3.65
N VAL A 34 -3.49 -40.35 -4.16
CA VAL A 34 -3.91 -39.21 -3.33
C VAL A 34 -5.30 -39.54 -2.85
N GLY A 35 -5.37 -40.21 -1.69
CA GLY A 35 -6.63 -40.44 -0.98
C GLY A 35 -7.42 -39.13 -0.93
N LYS A 36 -8.69 -39.20 -1.34
CA LYS A 36 -9.62 -38.04 -1.44
C LYS A 36 -9.39 -37.04 -0.30
N ILE A 37 -8.79 -35.90 -0.62
CA ILE A 37 -8.73 -34.75 0.29
C ILE A 37 -10.16 -34.26 0.45
N ARG A 38 -10.77 -34.58 1.60
CA ARG A 38 -12.08 -34.04 1.97
C ARG A 38 -11.88 -32.57 2.38
N PRO A 39 -12.59 -31.61 1.78
CA PRO A 39 -12.61 -30.24 2.28
C PRO A 39 -13.01 -30.25 3.75
N GLY A 40 -12.23 -29.57 4.59
CA GLY A 40 -12.63 -29.31 5.97
C GLY A 40 -13.89 -28.44 6.01
N PRO A 41 -14.65 -28.45 7.12
CA PRO A 41 -15.78 -27.56 7.29
C PRO A 41 -15.35 -26.09 7.10
N PRO A 42 -16.20 -25.24 6.53
CA PRO A 42 -15.89 -23.82 6.39
C PRO A 42 -15.62 -23.23 7.78
N PRO A 43 -14.67 -22.28 7.90
CA PRO A 43 -14.44 -21.60 9.16
C PRO A 43 -15.73 -20.91 9.63
N PRO A 44 -15.96 -20.83 10.95
CA PRO A 44 -17.11 -20.12 11.47
C PRO A 44 -17.08 -18.66 10.99
N LEU A 45 -18.25 -18.12 10.66
CA LEU A 45 -18.39 -16.72 10.31
C LEU A 45 -17.95 -15.87 11.51
N PRO A 46 -17.24 -14.75 11.27
CA PRO A 46 -16.82 -13.87 12.34
C PRO A 46 -18.05 -13.31 13.06
N ASP A 47 -17.99 -13.26 14.38
CA ASP A 47 -18.99 -12.56 15.17
C ASP A 47 -18.87 -11.06 14.90
N LEU A 48 -19.88 -10.51 14.21
CA LEU A 48 -19.92 -9.09 13.83
C LEU A 48 -20.35 -8.18 14.99
N THR A 49 -20.73 -8.76 16.14
CA THR A 49 -21.23 -7.99 17.29
C THR A 49 -20.13 -7.58 18.27
N ASP A 50 -18.92 -8.14 18.16
CA ASP A 50 -17.75 -7.72 18.94
C ASP A 50 -16.64 -7.20 17.99
N PRO A 51 -16.45 -5.87 17.89
CA PRO A 51 -15.44 -5.27 17.01
C PRO A 51 -13.99 -5.61 17.44
N ASN A 52 -13.81 -6.20 18.62
CA ASN A 52 -12.52 -6.65 19.16
C ASN A 52 -12.42 -8.18 19.25
N ALA A 53 -13.36 -8.95 18.70
CA ALA A 53 -13.38 -10.43 18.77
C ALA A 53 -12.20 -11.11 18.06
N ARG A 54 -11.42 -10.36 17.27
CA ARG A 54 -10.06 -10.78 16.93
C ARG A 54 -9.20 -10.63 18.18
N GLY A 55 -9.32 -11.63 19.07
CA GLY A 55 -8.41 -11.83 20.18
C GLY A 55 -6.97 -11.69 19.70
N GLY A 56 -6.22 -10.80 20.37
CA GLY A 56 -4.86 -10.41 20.04
C GLY A 56 -3.86 -11.56 20.17
N GLU A 57 -3.85 -12.45 19.19
CA GLU A 57 -2.66 -13.25 18.91
C GLU A 57 -1.72 -12.38 18.07
N ALA A 58 -0.46 -12.29 18.47
CA ALA A 58 0.52 -11.48 17.77
C ALA A 58 0.66 -11.97 16.30
N LEU A 59 0.58 -11.05 15.33
CA LEU A 59 0.58 -11.36 13.89
C LEU A 59 1.87 -12.05 13.39
N ASN A 60 2.89 -12.14 14.24
CA ASN A 60 4.14 -12.84 13.97
C ASN A 60 4.07 -14.35 14.23
N GLU A 61 3.00 -14.87 14.85
CA GLU A 61 2.85 -16.30 15.11
C GLU A 61 1.47 -16.82 14.65
N PRO A 62 1.39 -17.98 13.96
CA PRO A 62 0.12 -18.59 13.64
C PRO A 62 -0.57 -19.10 14.91
N GLY A 63 -1.69 -18.46 15.28
CA GLY A 63 -2.46 -18.80 16.47
C GLY A 63 -2.88 -20.27 16.56
N GLN A 64 -3.28 -20.70 17.75
CA GLN A 64 -3.54 -22.12 18.05
C GLN A 64 -4.61 -22.77 17.15
N GLN A 65 -5.51 -21.98 16.56
CA GLN A 65 -6.55 -22.42 15.61
C GLN A 65 -6.11 -22.41 14.14
N SER A 66 -4.85 -22.09 13.83
CA SER A 66 -4.36 -22.08 12.47
C SER A 66 -4.35 -23.49 11.86
N GLY A 67 -5.05 -23.66 10.73
CA GLY A 67 -5.03 -24.88 9.92
C GLY A 67 -3.69 -25.15 9.22
N ILE A 68 -2.71 -24.24 9.37
CA ILE A 68 -1.35 -24.42 8.86
C ILE A 68 -0.68 -25.55 9.67
N PRO A 69 -0.12 -26.59 9.05
CA PRO A 69 0.66 -27.60 9.76
C PRO A 69 1.80 -26.98 10.59
N LYS A 70 2.07 -27.48 11.81
CA LYS A 70 3.13 -26.93 12.70
C LYS A 70 4.49 -26.83 12.02
N ALA A 71 4.83 -27.81 11.17
CA ALA A 71 6.06 -27.81 10.39
C ALA A 71 6.18 -26.64 9.40
N LEU A 72 5.05 -26.07 8.95
CA LEU A 72 4.99 -24.99 7.98
C LEU A 72 4.75 -23.61 8.61
N ARG A 73 4.48 -23.54 9.92
CA ARG A 73 4.23 -22.28 10.64
C ARG A 73 5.42 -21.32 10.58
N ALA A 74 6.65 -21.84 10.54
CA ALA A 74 7.88 -21.07 10.37
C ALA A 74 8.36 -21.03 8.89
N SER A 75 7.54 -21.48 7.93
CA SER A 75 7.96 -21.52 6.52
C SER A 75 8.22 -20.11 5.98
N GLY A 76 7.39 -19.12 6.35
CA GLY A 76 7.58 -17.73 5.95
C GLY A 76 8.90 -17.11 6.46
N SER A 77 9.32 -17.46 7.67
CA SER A 77 10.60 -17.02 8.26
C SER A 77 11.81 -17.85 7.80
N LYS A 78 11.58 -19.02 7.18
CA LYS A 78 12.62 -19.89 6.60
C LYS A 78 12.69 -19.84 5.08
N ALA A 79 11.73 -19.22 4.42
CA ALA A 79 11.72 -19.00 2.97
C ALA A 79 12.73 -17.89 2.64
N GLY A 80 14.02 -18.17 2.80
CA GLY A 80 15.13 -17.35 2.34
C GLY A 80 15.26 -17.40 0.82
N GLY A 81 14.25 -16.89 0.10
CA GLY A 81 14.35 -16.62 -1.33
C GLY A 81 14.93 -15.22 -1.58
N PRO A 82 15.27 -14.87 -2.84
CA PRO A 82 15.83 -13.56 -3.20
C PRO A 82 14.91 -12.37 -2.86
N ALA A 83 13.62 -12.62 -2.59
CA ALA A 83 12.71 -11.61 -2.06
C ALA A 83 13.08 -11.15 -0.63
N ASN A 84 13.73 -12.00 0.16
CA ASN A 84 14.24 -11.64 1.48
C ASN A 84 15.54 -10.81 1.38
N ASP A 85 16.30 -10.92 0.29
CA ASP A 85 17.48 -10.07 0.05
C ASP A 85 17.09 -8.62 -0.28
N LEU A 86 15.84 -8.41 -0.74
CA LEU A 86 15.23 -7.09 -0.93
C LEU A 86 14.58 -6.53 0.33
N ASN A 87 14.45 -7.35 1.37
CA ASN A 87 13.98 -6.94 2.68
C ASN A 87 15.21 -6.91 3.61
N PRO A 88 15.84 -5.75 3.87
CA PRO A 88 17.10 -5.67 4.62
C PRO A 88 16.98 -6.06 6.10
N GLY A 89 15.94 -6.81 6.49
CA GLY A 89 15.80 -7.46 7.77
C GLY A 89 15.88 -6.45 8.89
N GLY A 90 14.77 -5.77 9.18
CA GLY A 90 14.55 -5.13 10.47
C GLY A 90 15.80 -4.52 11.10
N ARG A 91 16.29 -3.40 10.55
CA ARG A 91 16.84 -2.40 11.48
C ARG A 91 15.73 -2.23 12.50
N ILE A 92 16.02 -2.47 13.78
CA ILE A 92 15.07 -2.20 14.85
C ILE A 92 14.66 -0.75 14.63
N GLU A 93 13.48 -0.59 14.06
CA GLU A 93 12.96 0.73 13.76
C GLU A 93 12.86 1.38 15.14
N ALA A 94 13.47 2.56 15.29
CA ALA A 94 13.37 3.28 16.55
C ALA A 94 11.88 3.26 16.95
N PRO A 95 11.55 2.98 18.22
CA PRO A 95 10.16 2.87 18.64
C PRO A 95 9.40 4.06 18.08
N ALA A 96 8.32 3.78 17.35
CA ALA A 96 7.55 4.85 16.71
C ALA A 96 7.24 5.90 17.80
N PRO A 97 7.60 7.18 17.60
CA PRO A 97 7.32 8.19 18.58
C PRO A 97 5.81 8.24 18.85
N PRO A 98 5.40 8.70 20.05
CA PRO A 98 3.98 8.77 20.40
C PRO A 98 3.24 9.53 19.31
N ARG A 99 2.36 8.80 18.61
CA ARG A 99 1.39 9.39 17.69
C ARG A 99 0.32 10.05 18.54
N GLY A 100 -0.21 11.17 18.08
CA GLY A 100 -1.41 11.73 18.67
C GLY A 100 -2.53 10.68 18.67
N ASP A 101 -3.39 10.73 19.67
CA ASP A 101 -4.58 9.87 19.69
C ASP A 101 -5.39 10.15 18.42
N LEU A 102 -5.73 9.12 17.64
CA LEU A 102 -6.37 9.31 16.35
C LEU A 102 -7.70 10.07 16.49
N GLY A 103 -8.44 9.83 17.57
CA GLY A 103 -9.65 10.57 17.90
C GLY A 103 -9.36 12.05 18.13
N ASN A 104 -8.31 12.38 18.89
CA ASN A 104 -7.88 13.76 19.11
C ASN A 104 -7.36 14.44 17.84
N VAL A 105 -6.65 13.73 16.96
CA VAL A 105 -6.18 14.26 15.67
C VAL A 105 -7.36 14.60 14.76
N ILE A 106 -8.33 13.70 14.62
CA ILE A 106 -9.55 13.93 13.84
C ILE A 106 -10.39 15.07 14.44
N ALA A 107 -10.47 15.15 15.77
CA ALA A 107 -11.15 16.23 16.46
C ALA A 107 -10.40 17.58 16.39
N GLY A 108 -9.17 17.61 15.88
CA GLY A 108 -8.31 18.81 15.85
C GLY A 108 -7.82 19.27 17.23
N LYS A 109 -7.80 18.36 18.21
CA LYS A 109 -7.25 18.61 19.55
C LYS A 109 -5.74 18.34 19.61
N GLU A 110 -5.24 17.54 18.67
CA GLU A 110 -3.83 17.20 18.51
C GLU A 110 -3.43 17.30 17.04
N LEU A 111 -2.14 17.53 16.80
CA LEU A 111 -1.57 17.47 15.45
C LEU A 111 -1.20 16.04 15.10
N PHE A 112 -1.33 15.71 13.82
CA PHE A 112 -0.90 14.42 13.28
C PHE A 112 0.62 14.27 13.36
N HIS A 113 1.35 15.34 13.06
CA HIS A 113 2.81 15.36 13.01
C HIS A 113 3.34 16.79 13.22
N GLY A 114 4.51 16.90 13.85
CA GLY A 114 5.23 18.17 13.99
C GLY A 114 4.42 19.31 14.60
N ASN A 115 4.57 20.50 14.03
CA ASN A 115 3.95 21.75 14.46
C ASN A 115 2.83 22.23 13.53
N TYR A 116 2.73 21.67 12.32
CA TYR A 116 1.85 22.16 11.25
C TYR A 116 0.97 21.08 10.62
N CYS A 117 1.34 19.79 10.69
CA CYS A 117 0.52 18.77 10.06
C CYS A 117 -0.70 18.42 10.95
N GLY A 118 -1.87 18.96 10.63
CA GLY A 118 -3.12 18.64 11.28
C GLY A 118 -4.18 19.71 11.06
N LYS A 119 -5.29 19.63 11.80
CA LYS A 119 -6.27 20.71 11.83
C LYS A 119 -5.75 21.82 12.74
N GLY A 120 -5.35 22.94 12.13
CA GLY A 120 -4.68 24.03 12.83
C GLY A 120 -3.19 23.73 13.04
N GLN A 121 -2.51 24.57 13.83
CA GLN A 121 -1.07 24.52 14.03
C GLN A 121 -0.68 24.96 15.45
N ARG A 122 0.51 24.57 15.91
CA ARG A 122 0.99 24.84 17.28
C ARG A 122 1.42 26.29 17.52
N GLY A 123 1.55 27.11 16.48
CA GLY A 123 1.72 28.55 16.61
C GLY A 123 2.71 29.16 15.62
N GLU A 124 2.43 30.41 15.25
CA GLU A 124 3.30 31.23 14.40
C GLU A 124 4.71 31.35 15.00
N GLY A 125 5.73 31.21 14.16
CA GLY A 125 7.13 31.39 14.56
C GLY A 125 7.85 30.16 15.10
N LEU A 126 7.17 29.01 15.24
CA LEU A 126 7.85 27.75 15.45
C LEU A 126 8.52 27.29 14.14
N ALA A 127 9.72 26.72 14.25
CA ALA A 127 10.32 26.09 13.08
C ALA A 127 9.60 24.75 12.79
N PRO A 128 9.40 24.37 11.52
CA PRO A 128 8.98 23.03 11.18
C PRO A 128 10.02 22.02 11.65
N THR A 129 9.55 20.89 12.16
CA THR A 129 10.37 19.84 12.80
C THR A 129 11.10 18.95 11.79
N ASP A 130 10.55 18.80 10.59
CA ASP A 130 11.19 18.11 9.46
C ASP A 130 10.63 18.61 8.11
N THR A 131 11.01 17.95 7.02
CA THR A 131 10.62 18.32 5.65
C THR A 131 9.13 18.15 5.38
N LEU A 132 8.46 17.19 6.03
CA LEU A 132 7.02 17.00 5.91
C LEU A 132 6.26 18.09 6.66
N ASP A 133 6.71 18.40 7.89
CA ASP A 133 6.14 19.48 8.69
C ASP A 133 6.29 20.85 7.97
N ALA A 134 7.40 21.06 7.26
CA ALA A 134 7.59 22.24 6.43
C ALA A 134 6.64 22.31 5.22
N ALA A 135 6.24 21.16 4.66
CA ALA A 135 5.23 21.09 3.60
C ALA A 135 3.83 21.44 4.14
N CYS A 136 3.48 20.91 5.32
CA CYS A 136 2.24 21.28 6.01
C CYS A 136 2.19 22.77 6.36
N MET A 137 3.30 23.35 6.81
CA MET A 137 3.39 24.80 7.07
C MET A 137 3.10 25.65 5.82
N ARG A 138 3.58 25.22 4.63
CA ARG A 138 3.27 25.90 3.36
C ARG A 138 1.81 25.72 2.95
N HIS A 139 1.22 24.57 3.24
CA HIS A 139 -0.19 24.30 2.99
C HIS A 139 -1.09 25.19 3.85
N ASP A 140 -0.80 25.32 5.14
CA ASP A 140 -1.51 26.23 6.04
C ASP A 140 -1.44 27.68 5.52
N ALA A 141 -0.24 28.15 5.15
CA ALA A 141 -0.08 29.48 4.57
C ALA A 141 -0.84 29.65 3.24
N CYS A 142 -0.91 28.58 2.43
CA CYS A 142 -1.71 28.59 1.19
C CYS A 142 -3.20 28.77 1.50
N TYR A 143 -3.73 28.07 2.50
CA TYR A 143 -5.11 28.25 2.95
C TYR A 143 -5.39 29.64 3.51
N ASP A 144 -4.45 30.22 4.26
CA ASP A 144 -4.60 31.60 4.76
C ASP A 144 -4.74 32.62 3.62
N THR A 145 -4.12 32.34 2.47
CA THR A 145 -4.14 33.25 1.31
C THR A 145 -5.28 32.95 0.33
N ALA A 146 -5.55 31.68 0.05
CA ALA A 146 -6.50 31.21 -0.98
C ALA A 146 -7.89 30.85 -0.43
N GLY A 147 -8.02 30.76 0.90
CA GLY A 147 -9.22 30.26 1.58
C GLY A 147 -9.19 28.76 1.83
N TYR A 148 -9.83 28.34 2.92
CA TYR A 148 -9.94 26.94 3.32
C TYR A 148 -10.65 26.08 2.26
N SER A 149 -10.21 24.82 2.18
CA SER A 149 -10.66 23.82 1.20
C SER A 149 -10.30 24.15 -0.24
N SER A 150 -9.20 24.86 -0.49
CA SER A 150 -8.72 25.10 -1.86
C SER A 150 -8.12 23.82 -2.48
N CYS A 151 -8.69 23.35 -3.60
CA CYS A 151 -8.15 22.19 -4.32
C CYS A 151 -6.71 22.41 -4.80
N ALA A 152 -6.33 23.65 -5.09
CA ALA A 152 -4.97 23.98 -5.51
C ALA A 152 -3.96 23.81 -4.36
N CYS A 153 -4.32 24.23 -3.14
CA CYS A 153 -3.48 24.03 -1.97
C CYS A 153 -3.34 22.54 -1.64
N ASP A 154 -4.43 21.77 -1.68
CA ASP A 154 -4.40 20.33 -1.41
C ASP A 154 -3.58 19.56 -2.45
N ALA A 155 -3.67 19.95 -3.73
CA ALA A 155 -2.84 19.38 -4.78
C ALA A 155 -1.35 19.67 -4.61
N ALA A 156 -0.99 20.90 -4.20
CA ALA A 156 0.39 21.28 -3.93
C ALA A 156 0.95 20.48 -2.74
N LEU A 157 0.20 20.36 -1.64
CA LEU A 157 0.60 19.54 -0.50
C LEU A 157 0.80 18.08 -0.89
N ARG A 158 -0.10 17.52 -1.71
CA ARG A 158 0.01 16.14 -2.20
C ARG A 158 1.30 15.92 -2.98
N GLU A 159 1.63 16.82 -3.91
CA GLU A 159 2.85 16.74 -4.72
C GLU A 159 4.11 16.78 -3.85
N GLU A 160 4.19 17.72 -2.91
CA GLU A 160 5.32 17.81 -2.00
C GLU A 160 5.45 16.55 -1.12
N ALA A 161 4.34 16.03 -0.61
CA ALA A 161 4.32 14.81 0.19
C ALA A 161 4.76 13.58 -0.62
N THR A 162 4.38 13.47 -1.90
CA THR A 162 4.88 12.42 -2.81
C THR A 162 6.40 12.50 -2.98
N ILE A 163 6.94 13.69 -3.21
CA ILE A 163 8.40 13.87 -3.33
C ILE A 163 9.10 13.45 -2.04
N ILE A 164 8.53 13.79 -0.87
CA ILE A 164 9.09 13.42 0.43
C ILE A 164 9.04 11.90 0.66
N SER A 165 7.94 11.23 0.29
CA SER A 165 7.79 9.78 0.46
C SER A 165 8.74 8.97 -0.42
N ASP A 166 9.14 9.51 -1.56
CA ASP A 166 9.99 8.81 -2.53
C ASP A 166 11.49 8.98 -2.27
N ARG A 167 11.88 9.98 -1.47
CA ARG A 167 13.26 10.27 -1.11
C ARG A 167 13.85 9.21 -0.16
N PRO A 168 14.87 8.44 -0.57
CA PRO A 168 15.45 7.39 0.26
C PRO A 168 16.20 7.93 1.49
N GLU A 169 16.68 9.17 1.45
CA GLU A 169 17.35 9.86 2.54
C GLU A 169 16.39 10.39 3.61
N THR A 170 15.09 10.52 3.29
CA THR A 170 14.07 10.89 4.26
C THR A 170 13.89 9.75 5.27
N PRO A 171 13.86 10.03 6.59
CA PRO A 171 13.59 8.99 7.58
C PRO A 171 12.31 8.21 7.28
N LEU A 172 12.35 6.88 7.46
CA LEU A 172 11.25 5.98 7.09
C LEU A 172 9.91 6.39 7.72
N GLU A 173 9.94 6.88 8.96
CA GLU A 173 8.75 7.42 9.62
C GLU A 173 8.14 8.60 8.85
N VAL A 174 8.97 9.60 8.52
CA VAL A 174 8.54 10.80 7.79
C VAL A 174 7.98 10.42 6.42
N ARG A 175 8.60 9.46 5.74
CA ARG A 175 8.09 8.92 4.46
C ARG A 175 6.70 8.27 4.63
N ARG A 176 6.52 7.45 5.66
CA ARG A 176 5.23 6.80 5.95
C ARG A 176 4.14 7.82 6.30
N ARG A 177 4.48 8.86 7.06
CA ARG A 177 3.56 9.96 7.37
C ARG A 177 3.21 10.78 6.14
N ALA A 178 4.18 11.02 5.24
CA ALA A 178 3.93 11.69 3.99
C ALA A 178 2.92 10.91 3.13
N LEU A 179 3.03 9.57 3.08
CA LEU A 179 2.01 8.73 2.44
C LEU A 179 0.62 8.92 3.06
N SER A 180 0.52 9.00 4.40
CA SER A 180 -0.78 9.31 5.05
C SER A 180 -1.32 10.69 4.67
N VAL A 181 -0.45 11.69 4.50
CA VAL A 181 -0.84 13.03 4.03
C VAL A 181 -1.33 13.00 2.58
N ILE A 182 -0.69 12.22 1.70
CA ILE A 182 -1.16 12.01 0.32
C ILE A 182 -2.59 11.49 0.32
N GLU A 183 -2.86 10.43 1.07
CA GLU A 183 -4.21 9.85 1.17
C GLU A 183 -5.23 10.84 1.77
N ALA A 184 -4.83 11.58 2.80
CA ALA A 184 -5.69 12.59 3.41
C ALA A 184 -6.06 13.69 2.39
N THR A 185 -5.10 14.23 1.65
CA THR A 185 -5.36 15.25 0.62
C THR A 185 -6.23 14.75 -0.53
N ALA A 186 -6.24 13.44 -0.80
CA ALA A 186 -7.13 12.84 -1.80
C ALA A 186 -8.56 12.63 -1.27
N ALA A 187 -8.72 12.44 0.04
CA ALA A 187 -10.00 12.18 0.69
C ALA A 187 -10.74 13.46 1.12
N MET A 188 -10.04 14.58 1.31
CA MET A 188 -10.65 15.86 1.69
C MET A 188 -11.49 16.45 0.56
N GLU A 189 -12.69 16.92 0.90
CA GLU A 189 -13.48 17.72 -0.02
C GLU A 189 -12.84 19.10 -0.22
N CYS A 190 -12.66 19.48 -1.47
CA CYS A 190 -12.07 20.76 -1.86
C CYS A 190 -12.97 21.48 -2.88
N ARG A 191 -12.73 22.79 -3.03
CA ARG A 191 -13.37 23.66 -4.02
C ARG A 191 -12.32 24.19 -4.97
N SER A 192 -12.64 24.12 -6.26
CA SER A 192 -11.88 24.84 -7.29
C SER A 192 -12.25 26.33 -7.22
N PRO A 193 -11.29 27.24 -7.49
CA PRO A 193 -11.56 28.68 -7.54
C PRO A 193 -12.62 29.05 -8.58
#